data_AF-A0A6C0DLF9-F1
#
_entry.id   AF-A0A6C0DLF9-F1
#
_cell.length_a   1.000
_cell.length_b   1.000
_cell.length_c   1.000
_cell.angle_alpha   90.00
_cell.angle_beta   90.00
_cell.angle_gamma   90.00
#
_symmetry.space_group_name_H-M   'P 1'
#
loop_
_entity.id
_entity.type
_entity.pdbx_description
1 polymer ?
#
loop_
_entity_poly.entity_id
_entity_poly.type
_entity_poly.pdbx_seq_one_letter_code
_entity_poly.pdbx_strand_id
1 'polypeptide(L)'
;MSTITFSTCWYNFKAKFENQTYYNWIDNMLSNVNNYNLVIYSDEQSSQCLKKYLTNPRIKLILKSPEQFYTYKYKDYWIHNHSNNFLLQNMVDWRVNMLWSEKIHFVYETMFEKYFDTEFYGWCDIGYFRNRQEDSSKEFLVNWPSESKITTLNKNKIYYACVNNDNNYIRALMEIINDKNPSGLPTRPIPPNQVSIAGGFFVSHKDKLEWWQKTYDNKLKLYFENEYLVKDDQIIIADCVFSNLSDFCLCKEQNHKIDNWFLFQRYLS
;
A
#
# COMPACT_ATOMS: atom_id res chain seq x y z
N MET A 1 -15.10 16.41 12.44
CA MET A 1 -13.66 16.05 12.44
C MET A 1 -13.47 14.99 11.38
N SER A 2 -12.30 14.88 10.72
CA SER A 2 -12.08 13.78 9.77
C SER A 2 -12.11 12.45 10.51
N THR A 3 -12.74 11.41 9.94
CA THR A 3 -12.79 10.07 10.54
C THR A 3 -11.60 9.20 10.16
N ILE A 4 -10.80 9.62 9.16
CA ILE A 4 -9.68 8.84 8.64
C ILE A 4 -8.47 9.70 8.27
N THR A 5 -7.28 9.12 8.47
CA THR A 5 -6.00 9.67 8.04
C THR A 5 -5.29 8.69 7.10
N PHE A 6 -4.94 9.13 5.90
CA PHE A 6 -4.14 8.34 4.99
C PHE A 6 -2.67 8.73 5.07
N SER A 7 -1.80 7.76 4.80
CA SER A 7 -0.39 7.98 4.54
C SER A 7 -0.10 7.72 3.07
N THR A 8 0.81 8.50 2.51
CA THR A 8 1.35 8.31 1.17
C THR A 8 2.81 8.70 1.13
N CYS A 9 3.50 8.49 0.01
CA CYS A 9 4.87 8.93 -0.14
C CYS A 9 5.21 9.39 -1.56
N TRP A 10 6.28 10.17 -1.66
CA TRP A 10 6.92 10.49 -2.94
C TRP A 10 8.42 10.56 -2.78
N TYR A 11 9.13 9.70 -3.52
CA TYR A 11 10.59 9.68 -3.61
C TYR A 11 10.95 9.55 -5.08
N ASN A 12 11.83 10.42 -5.57
CA ASN A 12 12.25 10.46 -6.97
C ASN A 12 13.29 9.37 -7.27
N PHE A 13 12.89 8.11 -7.11
CA PHE A 13 13.66 6.94 -7.53
C PHE A 13 13.36 6.58 -8.99
N LYS A 14 14.23 5.78 -9.62
CA LYS A 14 13.94 5.20 -10.94
C LYS A 14 12.74 4.25 -10.79
N ALA A 15 11.59 4.66 -11.33
CA ALA A 15 10.32 3.96 -11.24
C ALA A 15 9.78 3.54 -12.62
N LYS A 16 8.59 2.92 -12.64
CA LYS A 16 7.97 2.34 -13.85
C LYS A 16 7.50 3.36 -14.90
N PHE A 17 7.22 4.59 -14.48
CA PHE A 17 6.67 5.66 -15.32
C PHE A 17 7.54 6.91 -15.20
N GLU A 18 7.41 7.81 -16.17
CA GLU A 18 8.08 9.10 -16.13
C GLU A 18 7.50 10.00 -15.02
N ASN A 19 8.33 10.93 -14.54
CA ASN A 19 7.96 11.83 -13.46
C ASN A 19 6.73 12.68 -13.80
N GLN A 20 6.55 13.08 -15.07
CA GLN A 20 5.40 13.87 -15.48
C GLN A 20 4.08 13.12 -15.28
N THR A 21 4.07 11.80 -15.52
CA THR A 21 2.91 10.95 -15.26
C THR A 21 2.55 10.96 -13.78
N TYR A 22 3.56 10.78 -12.91
CA TYR A 22 3.35 10.85 -11.46
C TYR A 22 2.88 12.22 -11.00
N TYR A 23 3.44 13.33 -11.53
CA TYR A 23 3.01 14.68 -11.16
C TYR A 23 1.53 14.93 -11.45
N ASN A 24 0.99 14.38 -12.55
CA ASN A 24 -0.43 14.46 -12.84
C ASN A 24 -1.27 13.68 -11.81
N TRP A 25 -0.85 12.47 -11.43
CA TRP A 25 -1.56 11.67 -10.43
C TRP A 25 -1.47 12.27 -9.01
N ILE A 26 -0.31 12.82 -8.66
CA ILE A 26 -0.10 13.59 -7.43
C ILE A 26 -1.08 14.76 -7.39
N ASP A 27 -1.21 15.50 -8.50
CA ASP A 27 -2.15 16.62 -8.54
C ASP A 27 -3.60 16.16 -8.35
N ASN A 28 -4.02 15.09 -9.01
CA ASN A 28 -5.36 14.53 -8.85
C ASN A 28 -5.69 14.16 -7.40
N MET A 29 -4.74 13.57 -6.67
CA MET A 29 -4.93 13.20 -5.26
C MET A 29 -4.88 14.42 -4.34
N LEU A 30 -3.80 15.19 -4.40
CA LEU A 30 -3.50 16.23 -3.42
C LEU A 30 -4.41 17.46 -3.54
N SER A 31 -4.95 17.72 -4.73
CA SER A 31 -5.99 18.76 -4.92
C SER A 31 -7.38 18.34 -4.42
N ASN A 32 -7.57 17.08 -4.00
CA ASN A 32 -8.84 16.53 -3.51
C ASN A 32 -8.79 16.07 -2.05
N VAL A 33 -7.82 16.55 -1.26
CA VAL A 33 -7.77 16.28 0.19
C VAL A 33 -8.78 17.18 0.91
N ASN A 34 -10.06 16.82 0.83
CA ASN A 34 -11.17 17.62 1.34
C ASN A 34 -11.76 17.02 2.63
N ASN A 35 -12.02 15.71 2.63
CA ASN A 35 -12.79 15.02 3.67
C ASN A 35 -11.96 14.00 4.49
N TYR A 36 -10.65 13.95 4.26
CA TYR A 36 -9.71 13.13 4.99
C TYR A 36 -8.46 13.92 5.36
N ASN A 37 -7.66 13.41 6.29
CA ASN A 37 -6.32 13.94 6.54
C ASN A 37 -5.28 13.11 5.78
N LEU A 38 -4.19 13.73 5.36
CA LEU A 38 -3.13 13.09 4.60
C LEU A 38 -1.76 13.42 5.19
N VAL A 39 -0.96 12.39 5.43
CA VAL A 39 0.46 12.51 5.77
C VAL A 39 1.28 12.03 4.59
N ILE A 40 2.19 12.88 4.09
CA ILE A 40 3.07 12.58 2.96
C ILE A 40 4.49 12.41 3.49
N TYR A 41 5.09 11.26 3.24
CA TYR A 41 6.52 11.01 3.50
C TYR A 41 7.33 11.28 2.23
N SER A 42 8.41 12.06 2.35
CA SER A 42 9.28 12.40 1.23
C SER A 42 10.67 12.79 1.72
N ASP A 43 11.63 12.96 0.81
CA ASP A 43 12.93 13.57 1.11
C ASP A 43 12.97 15.06 0.72
N GLU A 44 14.05 15.76 1.08
CA GLU A 44 14.21 17.19 0.80
C GLU A 44 14.12 17.53 -0.70
N GLN A 45 14.66 16.66 -1.55
CA GLN A 45 14.72 16.89 -2.99
C GLN A 45 13.36 16.63 -3.66
N SER A 46 12.74 15.50 -3.34
CA SER A 46 11.49 15.02 -3.93
C SER A 46 10.30 15.86 -3.46
N SER A 47 10.35 16.40 -2.23
CA SER A 47 9.25 17.18 -1.65
C SER A 47 9.03 18.55 -2.28
N GLN A 48 9.95 19.06 -3.10
CA GLN A 48 9.84 20.39 -3.70
C GLN A 48 8.55 20.56 -4.52
N CYS A 49 8.12 19.54 -5.26
CA CYS A 49 6.89 19.59 -6.05
C CYS A 49 5.61 19.55 -5.19
N LEU A 50 5.71 19.14 -3.92
CA LEU A 50 4.59 18.98 -3.00
C LEU A 50 4.27 20.27 -2.22
N LYS A 51 5.22 21.21 -2.14
CA LYS A 51 5.12 22.43 -1.32
C LYS A 51 3.85 23.25 -1.59
N LYS A 52 3.38 23.27 -2.85
CA LYS A 52 2.16 23.99 -3.25
C LYS A 52 0.88 23.48 -2.59
N TYR A 53 0.85 22.25 -2.06
CA TYR A 53 -0.33 21.68 -1.41
C TYR A 53 -0.35 21.88 0.11
N LEU A 54 0.76 22.34 0.70
CA LEU A 54 0.92 22.42 2.17
C LEU A 54 0.17 23.59 2.82
N THR A 55 -0.49 24.43 2.02
CA THR A 55 -1.45 25.43 2.52
C THR A 55 -2.74 24.77 3.01
N ASN A 56 -3.03 23.53 2.60
CA ASN A 56 -4.16 22.76 3.11
C ASN A 56 -3.85 22.21 4.51
N PRO A 57 -4.58 22.60 5.58
CA PRO A 57 -4.30 22.16 6.94
C PRO A 57 -4.53 20.66 7.18
N ARG A 58 -5.15 19.96 6.23
CA ARG A 58 -5.35 18.51 6.27
C ARG A 58 -4.16 17.73 5.69
N ILE A 59 -3.18 18.41 5.12
CA ILE A 59 -1.98 17.78 4.53
C ILE A 59 -0.78 18.11 5.43
N LYS A 60 -0.07 17.06 5.85
CA LYS A 60 1.21 17.19 6.56
C LYS A 60 2.32 16.52 5.78
N LEU A 61 3.42 17.23 5.57
CA LEU A 61 4.64 16.69 4.97
C LEU A 61 5.63 16.30 6.07
N ILE A 62 6.17 15.09 5.99
CA ILE A 62 7.24 14.58 6.83
C ILE A 62 8.48 14.35 5.96
N LEU A 63 9.56 15.04 6.30
CA LEU A 63 10.85 14.84 5.65
C LEU A 63 11.55 13.64 6.31
N LYS A 64 11.80 12.61 5.52
CA LYS A 64 12.38 11.35 5.95
C LYS A 64 13.24 10.79 4.81
N SER A 65 14.56 10.73 5.00
CA SER A 65 15.46 10.15 4.01
C SER A 65 15.27 8.63 3.91
N PRO A 66 15.64 7.99 2.79
CA PRO A 66 15.51 6.54 2.62
C PRO A 66 16.25 5.72 3.67
N GLU A 67 17.36 6.23 4.21
CA GLU A 67 18.16 5.60 5.28
C GLU A 67 17.40 5.56 6.61
N GLN A 68 16.39 6.40 6.79
CA GLN A 68 15.55 6.45 7.99
C GLN A 68 14.33 5.52 7.88
N PHE A 69 14.15 4.83 6.75
CA PHE A 69 13.08 3.84 6.61
C PHE A 69 13.30 2.70 7.59
N TYR A 70 12.20 2.23 8.18
CA TYR A 70 12.24 1.08 9.08
C TYR A 70 12.81 -0.15 8.39
N THR A 71 12.44 -0.38 7.13
CA THR A 71 12.92 -1.51 6.31
C THR A 71 14.34 -1.32 5.76
N TYR A 72 14.98 -0.15 5.96
CA TYR A 72 16.38 0.06 5.61
C TYR A 72 17.33 -0.87 6.40
N LYS A 73 16.88 -1.36 7.57
CA LYS A 73 17.59 -2.42 8.32
C LYS A 73 17.85 -3.69 7.49
N TYR A 74 17.11 -3.89 6.38
CA TYR A 74 17.29 -4.99 5.43
C TYR A 74 17.99 -4.58 4.13
N LYS A 75 18.73 -3.47 4.10
CA LYS A 75 19.38 -2.93 2.90
C LYS A 75 20.11 -4.00 2.07
N ASP A 76 20.98 -4.79 2.70
CA ASP A 76 21.79 -5.76 1.96
C ASP A 76 20.93 -6.89 1.38
N TYR A 77 19.90 -7.32 2.11
CA TYR A 77 18.90 -8.25 1.59
C TYR A 77 18.11 -7.67 0.42
N TRP A 78 17.75 -6.38 0.46
CA TRP A 78 17.06 -5.73 -0.67
C TRP A 78 17.92 -5.71 -1.93
N ILE A 79 19.19 -5.33 -1.80
CA ILE A 79 20.14 -5.30 -2.91
C ILE A 79 20.31 -6.70 -3.50
N HIS A 80 20.51 -7.71 -2.64
CA HIS A 80 20.63 -9.10 -3.06
C HIS A 80 19.35 -9.63 -3.72
N ASN A 81 18.19 -9.48 -3.08
CA ASN A 81 16.89 -9.88 -3.64
C ASN A 81 16.61 -9.21 -4.99
N HIS A 82 16.96 -7.92 -5.13
CA HIS A 82 16.76 -7.19 -6.37
C HIS A 82 17.65 -7.73 -7.50
N SER A 83 18.89 -8.13 -7.23
CA SER A 83 19.76 -8.78 -8.24
C SER A 83 19.25 -10.13 -8.74
N ASN A 84 18.33 -10.76 -8.00
CA ASN A 84 17.66 -12.00 -8.39
C ASN A 84 16.24 -11.75 -8.96
N ASN A 85 15.77 -10.50 -8.94
CA ASN A 85 14.43 -10.12 -9.38
C ASN A 85 14.44 -9.75 -10.87
N PHE A 86 14.65 -10.76 -11.73
CA PHE A 86 14.72 -10.58 -13.19
C PHE A 86 13.50 -9.89 -13.80
N LEU A 87 12.35 -9.92 -13.11
CA LEU A 87 11.12 -9.27 -13.53
C LEU A 87 11.10 -7.76 -13.30
N LEU A 88 11.95 -7.20 -12.44
CA LEU A 88 11.92 -5.78 -12.08
C LEU A 88 13.29 -5.10 -12.09
N GLN A 89 14.39 -5.83 -11.98
CA GLN A 89 15.73 -5.27 -11.76
C GLN A 89 16.21 -4.26 -12.81
N ASN A 90 15.72 -4.39 -14.04
CA ASN A 90 16.06 -3.47 -15.12
C ASN A 90 15.09 -2.28 -15.22
N MET A 91 13.90 -2.39 -14.63
CA MET A 91 12.82 -1.41 -14.72
C MET A 91 12.82 -0.41 -13.57
N VAL A 92 13.12 -0.85 -12.35
CA VAL A 92 13.07 0.00 -11.14
C VAL A 92 14.36 -0.10 -10.34
N ASP A 93 14.60 0.88 -9.48
CA ASP A 93 15.67 0.83 -8.47
C ASP A 93 15.27 -0.11 -7.31
N TRP A 94 16.23 -0.81 -6.69
CA TRP A 94 15.97 -1.65 -5.51
C TRP A 94 15.30 -0.87 -4.36
N ARG A 95 15.57 0.44 -4.25
CA ARG A 95 14.94 1.32 -3.27
C ARG A 95 13.43 1.43 -3.47
N VAL A 96 12.93 1.20 -4.68
CA VAL A 96 11.49 1.15 -4.95
C VAL A 96 10.87 -0.11 -4.32
N ASN A 97 11.54 -1.27 -4.38
CA ASN A 97 11.08 -2.48 -3.70
C ASN A 97 11.02 -2.28 -2.18
N MET A 98 12.04 -1.64 -1.61
CA MET A 98 12.07 -1.25 -0.19
C MET A 98 10.92 -0.28 0.14
N LEU A 99 10.74 0.77 -0.66
CA LEU A 99 9.68 1.77 -0.47
C LEU A 99 8.28 1.15 -0.50
N TRP A 100 8.03 0.19 -1.39
CA TRP A 100 6.76 -0.54 -1.40
C TRP A 100 6.56 -1.30 -0.09
N SER A 101 7.60 -1.87 0.51
CA SER A 101 7.46 -2.56 1.80
C SER A 101 7.35 -1.61 2.99
N GLU A 102 7.91 -0.41 2.88
CA GLU A 102 7.89 0.61 3.92
C GLU A 102 6.48 1.17 4.21
N LYS A 103 5.54 1.04 3.27
CA LYS A 103 4.22 1.67 3.34
C LYS A 103 3.44 1.37 4.63
N ILE A 104 3.54 0.15 5.14
CA ILE A 104 2.83 -0.26 6.37
C ILE A 104 3.46 0.42 7.59
N HIS A 105 4.78 0.63 7.58
CA HIS A 105 5.51 1.34 8.63
C HIS A 105 5.17 2.83 8.63
N PHE A 106 5.02 3.45 7.45
CA PHE A 106 4.54 4.85 7.37
C PHE A 106 3.13 5.04 7.94
N VAL A 107 2.22 4.09 7.71
CA VAL A 107 0.88 4.15 8.30
C VAL A 107 0.94 3.98 9.82
N TYR A 108 1.75 3.04 10.30
CA TYR A 108 1.97 2.85 11.73
C TYR A 108 2.57 4.09 12.39
N GLU A 109 3.62 4.68 11.82
CA GLU A 109 4.28 5.91 12.29
C GLU A 109 3.28 7.08 12.30
N THR A 110 2.48 7.22 11.26
CA THR A 110 1.44 8.27 11.17
C THR A 110 0.44 8.20 12.32
N MET A 111 0.02 6.98 12.67
CA MET A 111 -0.87 6.74 13.80
C MET A 111 -0.16 6.97 15.13
N PHE A 112 1.03 6.41 15.29
CA PHE A 112 1.80 6.45 16.53
C PHE A 112 2.17 7.88 16.94
N GLU A 113 2.66 8.68 15.99
CA GLU A 113 3.00 10.10 16.18
C GLU A 113 1.77 11.00 16.30
N LYS A 114 0.57 10.46 16.06
CA LYS A 114 -0.72 11.17 16.13
C LYS A 114 -0.70 12.50 15.39
N TYR A 115 -0.10 12.52 14.19
CA TYR A 115 -0.07 13.71 13.34
C TYR A 115 -1.46 14.27 13.07
N PHE A 116 -2.44 13.37 12.98
CA PHE A 116 -3.85 13.64 13.11
C PHE A 116 -4.45 12.54 14.00
N ASP A 117 -5.37 12.91 14.88
CA ASP A 117 -6.08 11.96 15.76
C ASP A 117 -7.37 11.50 15.07
N THR A 118 -7.35 10.26 14.55
CA THR A 118 -8.48 9.63 13.86
C THR A 118 -8.67 8.18 14.32
N GLU A 119 -9.84 7.58 14.06
CA GLU A 119 -10.06 6.16 14.39
C GLU A 119 -9.46 5.23 13.34
N PHE A 120 -9.59 5.61 12.06
CA PHE A 120 -9.08 4.84 10.94
C PHE A 120 -7.83 5.48 10.35
N TYR A 121 -6.95 4.60 9.90
CA TYR A 121 -5.72 4.94 9.19
C TYR A 121 -5.56 4.04 7.98
N GLY A 122 -4.82 4.48 6.98
CA GLY A 122 -4.63 3.67 5.79
C GLY A 122 -3.49 4.12 4.92
N TRP A 123 -3.08 3.24 4.02
CA TRP A 123 -2.18 3.60 2.93
C TRP A 123 -2.99 3.96 1.69
N CYS A 124 -2.57 5.02 1.00
CA CYS A 124 -3.05 5.34 -0.33
C CYS A 124 -1.86 5.73 -1.20
N ASP A 125 -1.52 4.92 -2.21
CA ASP A 125 -0.46 5.25 -3.16
C ASP A 125 -0.66 6.66 -3.73
N ILE A 126 0.41 7.45 -3.85
CA ILE A 126 0.27 8.83 -4.35
C ILE A 126 -0.20 8.89 -5.82
N GLY A 127 -0.06 7.77 -6.53
CA GLY A 127 -0.55 7.53 -7.88
C GLY A 127 -1.93 6.86 -7.95
N TYR A 128 -2.68 6.76 -6.85
CA TYR A 128 -3.94 6.01 -6.79
C TYR A 128 -5.09 6.71 -7.55
N PHE A 129 -5.05 8.03 -7.68
CA PHE A 129 -6.09 8.82 -8.37
C PHE A 129 -5.63 9.19 -9.78
N ARG A 130 -5.85 8.30 -10.75
CA ARG A 130 -5.33 8.49 -12.12
C ARG A 130 -6.28 9.23 -13.07
N ASN A 131 -7.57 9.27 -12.75
CA ASN A 131 -8.62 9.93 -13.55
C ASN A 131 -8.70 9.40 -15.01
N ARG A 132 -8.56 8.10 -15.21
CA ARG A 132 -8.76 7.44 -16.50
C ARG A 132 -10.24 7.12 -16.73
N GLN A 133 -10.58 6.68 -17.94
CA GLN A 133 -11.96 6.32 -18.29
C GLN A 133 -12.49 5.14 -17.45
N GLU A 134 -11.60 4.21 -17.09
CA GLU A 134 -11.89 3.04 -16.26
C GLU A 134 -11.71 3.27 -14.75
N ASP A 135 -11.53 4.53 -14.33
CA ASP A 135 -11.45 4.95 -12.92
C ASP A 135 -12.68 5.80 -12.53
N SER A 136 -12.82 6.12 -11.24
CA SER A 136 -13.74 7.17 -10.81
C SER A 136 -13.19 8.55 -11.20
N SER A 137 -14.07 9.45 -11.68
CA SER A 137 -13.64 10.79 -12.10
C SER A 137 -13.23 11.67 -10.92
N LYS A 138 -12.40 12.67 -11.20
CA LYS A 138 -11.96 13.67 -10.21
C LYS A 138 -13.16 14.37 -9.54
N GLU A 139 -14.18 14.71 -10.31
CA GLU A 139 -15.39 15.39 -9.84
C GLU A 139 -16.23 14.50 -8.92
N PHE A 140 -16.34 13.20 -9.25
CA PHE A 140 -17.01 12.23 -8.39
C PHE A 140 -16.33 12.08 -7.03
N LEU A 141 -15.00 12.22 -7.00
CA LEU A 141 -14.18 12.01 -5.79
C LEU A 141 -13.98 13.27 -4.95
N VAL A 142 -14.59 14.41 -5.30
CA VAL A 142 -14.43 15.66 -4.55
C VAL A 142 -14.84 15.51 -3.07
N ASN A 143 -15.83 14.66 -2.81
CA ASN A 143 -16.34 14.36 -1.48
C ASN A 143 -15.77 13.06 -0.88
N TRP A 144 -14.78 12.44 -1.51
CA TRP A 144 -14.18 11.21 -1.03
C TRP A 144 -13.25 11.46 0.19
N PRO A 145 -13.19 10.54 1.16
CA PRO A 145 -14.10 9.41 1.35
C PRO A 145 -15.40 9.84 2.04
N SER A 146 -16.45 9.05 1.89
CA SER A 146 -17.71 9.18 2.60
C SER A 146 -17.57 8.80 4.06
N GLU A 147 -17.81 9.75 4.96
CA GLU A 147 -17.79 9.53 6.41
C GLU A 147 -18.73 8.40 6.84
N SER A 148 -19.90 8.32 6.22
CA SER A 148 -20.88 7.25 6.47
C SER A 148 -20.35 5.86 6.09
N LYS A 149 -19.49 5.76 5.07
CA LYS A 149 -18.83 4.49 4.72
C LYS A 149 -17.74 4.13 5.72
N ILE A 150 -16.89 5.09 6.07
CA ILE A 150 -15.80 4.88 7.03
C ILE A 150 -16.33 4.39 8.38
N THR A 151 -17.39 5.00 8.89
CA THR A 151 -17.99 4.64 10.19
C THR A 151 -18.63 3.25 10.23
N THR A 152 -18.93 2.66 9.07
CA THR A 152 -19.46 1.28 8.96
C THR A 152 -18.37 0.20 8.85
N LEU A 153 -17.10 0.58 8.72
CA LEU A 153 -16.01 -0.37 8.65
C LEU A 153 -15.88 -1.14 9.98
N ASN A 154 -15.66 -2.45 9.88
CA ASN A 154 -15.43 -3.32 11.02
C ASN A 154 -14.05 -3.01 11.62
N LYS A 155 -14.03 -2.51 12.86
CA LYS A 155 -12.81 -2.12 13.58
C LYS A 155 -11.82 -3.27 13.81
N ASN A 156 -12.28 -4.52 13.75
CA ASN A 156 -11.44 -5.71 13.93
C ASN A 156 -10.80 -6.22 12.62
N LYS A 157 -11.01 -5.53 11.49
CA LYS A 157 -10.57 -5.97 10.16
C LYS A 157 -9.59 -4.99 9.53
N ILE A 158 -8.70 -5.53 8.71
CA ILE A 158 -7.87 -4.77 7.78
C ILE A 158 -8.41 -4.97 6.37
N TYR A 159 -8.66 -3.87 5.67
CA TYR A 159 -9.31 -3.85 4.37
C TYR A 159 -8.29 -3.79 3.25
N TYR A 160 -8.36 -4.76 2.34
CA TYR A 160 -7.60 -4.80 1.10
C TYR A 160 -8.52 -5.13 -0.08
N ALA A 161 -8.12 -4.74 -1.29
CA ALA A 161 -8.84 -5.14 -2.50
C ALA A 161 -8.30 -6.49 -2.99
N CYS A 162 -9.19 -7.44 -3.22
CA CYS A 162 -8.91 -8.65 -3.99
C CYS A 162 -9.18 -8.33 -5.47
N VAL A 163 -8.12 -8.08 -6.23
CA VAL A 163 -8.19 -7.60 -7.62
C VAL A 163 -8.52 -8.70 -8.61
N ASN A 164 -8.32 -9.96 -8.23
CA ASN A 164 -8.66 -11.10 -9.07
C ASN A 164 -9.99 -11.72 -8.61
N ASN A 165 -10.95 -11.75 -9.54
CA ASN A 165 -12.29 -12.26 -9.30
C ASN A 165 -12.43 -13.77 -9.59
N ASP A 166 -11.39 -14.43 -10.13
CA ASP A 166 -11.40 -15.88 -10.33
C ASP A 166 -11.20 -16.60 -8.99
N ASN A 167 -12.29 -17.18 -8.48
CA ASN A 167 -12.28 -17.90 -7.21
C ASN A 167 -11.43 -19.18 -7.25
N ASN A 168 -11.28 -19.83 -8.41
CA ASN A 168 -10.43 -21.01 -8.52
C ASN A 168 -8.96 -20.63 -8.45
N TYR A 169 -8.59 -19.53 -9.12
CA TYR A 169 -7.25 -18.95 -9.00
C TYR A 169 -6.91 -18.59 -7.55
N ILE A 170 -7.82 -17.88 -6.86
CA ILE A 170 -7.60 -17.48 -5.46
C ILE A 170 -7.48 -18.71 -4.56
N ARG A 171 -8.33 -19.74 -4.74
CA ARG A 171 -8.23 -20.98 -3.96
C ARG A 171 -6.89 -21.68 -4.17
N ALA A 172 -6.45 -21.83 -5.41
CA ALA A 172 -5.15 -22.45 -5.72
C ALA A 172 -3.98 -21.66 -5.10
N LEU A 173 -4.04 -20.32 -5.13
CA LEU A 173 -3.03 -19.48 -4.49
C LEU A 173 -3.03 -19.64 -2.96
N MET A 174 -4.21 -19.73 -2.34
CA MET A 174 -4.35 -20.00 -0.91
C MET A 174 -3.79 -21.38 -0.53
N GLU A 175 -3.98 -22.40 -1.35
CA GLU A 175 -3.41 -23.74 -1.12
C GLU A 175 -1.88 -23.71 -1.16
N ILE A 176 -1.28 -23.03 -2.15
CA ILE A 176 0.18 -22.84 -2.24
C ILE A 176 0.69 -22.12 -0.99
N ILE A 177 0.02 -21.05 -0.58
CA ILE A 177 0.47 -20.24 0.56
C ILE A 177 0.36 -21.01 1.86
N ASN A 178 -0.70 -21.80 2.06
CA ASN A 178 -0.95 -22.49 3.33
C ASN A 178 -0.25 -23.85 3.44
N ASP A 179 0.26 -24.41 2.35
CA ASP A 179 1.24 -25.49 2.39
C ASP A 179 2.59 -24.95 2.90
N LYS A 180 2.79 -24.96 4.23
CA LYS A 180 3.96 -24.39 4.89
C LYS A 180 5.06 -25.43 5.17
N ASN A 181 6.31 -25.04 4.96
CA ASN A 181 7.49 -25.75 5.45
C ASN A 181 7.74 -25.46 6.95
N PRO A 182 8.72 -26.15 7.60
CA PRO A 182 9.00 -25.96 9.03
C PRO A 182 9.38 -24.53 9.45
N SER A 183 9.88 -23.71 8.53
CA SER A 183 10.21 -22.30 8.78
C SER A 183 8.98 -21.39 8.72
N GLY A 184 7.79 -21.89 8.35
CA GLY A 184 6.57 -21.09 8.20
C GLY A 184 6.47 -20.34 6.86
N LEU A 185 7.26 -20.74 5.86
CA LEU A 185 7.18 -20.27 4.48
C LEU A 185 6.42 -21.27 3.61
N PRO A 186 5.80 -20.85 2.51
CA PRO A 186 5.22 -21.77 1.53
C PRO A 186 6.26 -22.82 1.07
N THR A 187 5.92 -24.11 1.08
CA THR A 187 6.78 -25.21 0.61
C THR A 187 7.22 -25.00 -0.83
N ARG A 188 6.33 -24.41 -1.64
CA ARG A 188 6.62 -23.93 -3.00
C ARG A 188 6.55 -22.41 -3.01
N PRO A 189 7.54 -21.70 -3.60
CA PRO A 189 7.49 -20.26 -3.69
C PRO A 189 6.20 -19.76 -4.35
N ILE A 190 5.67 -18.66 -3.82
CA ILE A 190 4.52 -17.97 -4.42
C ILE A 190 4.89 -17.55 -5.83
N PRO A 191 4.05 -17.82 -6.87
CA PRO A 191 4.34 -17.39 -8.23
C PRO A 191 4.58 -15.88 -8.29
N PRO A 192 5.70 -15.41 -8.85
CA PRO A 192 6.05 -13.98 -8.81
C PRO A 192 5.09 -13.13 -9.65
N ASN A 193 4.46 -13.71 -10.67
CA ASN A 193 3.44 -13.07 -11.49
C ASN A 193 2.02 -13.17 -10.90
N GLN A 194 1.87 -13.56 -9.62
CA GLN A 194 0.56 -13.66 -9.01
C GLN A 194 -0.17 -12.30 -9.01
N VAL A 195 -1.48 -12.34 -9.20
CA VAL A 195 -2.36 -11.17 -9.15
C VAL A 195 -3.54 -11.54 -8.26
N SER A 196 -3.51 -11.09 -7.00
CA SER A 196 -4.54 -11.40 -6.02
C SER A 196 -4.95 -10.19 -5.19
N ILE A 197 -4.05 -9.65 -4.37
CA ILE A 197 -4.32 -8.54 -3.44
C ILE A 197 -3.61 -7.27 -3.91
N ALA A 198 -4.33 -6.14 -3.99
CA ALA A 198 -3.73 -4.85 -4.33
C ALA A 198 -2.86 -4.33 -3.18
N GLY A 199 -1.58 -4.04 -3.43
CA GLY A 199 -0.69 -3.39 -2.46
C GLY A 199 -0.87 -1.87 -2.34
N GLY A 200 -1.52 -1.23 -3.32
CA GLY A 200 -1.55 0.23 -3.45
C GLY A 200 -2.52 0.95 -2.51
N PHE A 201 -3.34 0.21 -1.75
CA PHE A 201 -4.28 0.80 -0.81
C PHE A 201 -4.65 -0.20 0.29
N PHE A 202 -4.74 0.27 1.55
CA PHE A 202 -5.41 -0.47 2.63
C PHE A 202 -5.97 0.48 3.68
N VAL A 203 -6.96 0.02 4.45
CA VAL A 203 -7.51 0.74 5.60
C VAL A 203 -7.58 -0.18 6.82
N SER A 204 -7.31 0.37 7.99
CA SER A 204 -7.31 -0.33 9.26
C SER A 204 -7.75 0.59 10.39
N HIS A 205 -8.41 0.03 11.39
CA HIS A 205 -8.56 0.72 12.67
C HIS A 205 -7.21 0.81 13.37
N LYS A 206 -6.94 1.91 14.08
CA LYS A 206 -5.65 2.16 14.75
C LYS A 206 -5.17 0.99 15.62
N ASP A 207 -6.08 0.30 16.30
CA ASP A 207 -5.76 -0.82 17.21
C ASP A 207 -5.19 -2.05 16.48
N LYS A 208 -5.35 -2.17 15.16
CA LYS A 208 -4.83 -3.29 14.35
C LYS A 208 -3.48 -2.97 13.71
N LEU A 209 -3.04 -1.72 13.68
CA LEU A 209 -1.85 -1.31 12.94
C LEU A 209 -0.55 -1.85 13.52
N GLU A 210 -0.41 -1.91 14.84
CA GLU A 210 0.79 -2.48 15.47
C GLU A 210 0.94 -3.97 15.12
N TRP A 211 -0.16 -4.73 15.23
CA TRP A 211 -0.18 -6.12 14.81
C TRP A 211 0.16 -6.26 13.33
N TRP A 212 -0.41 -5.40 12.48
CA TRP A 212 -0.19 -5.49 11.04
C TRP A 212 1.26 -5.23 10.65
N GLN A 213 1.85 -4.17 11.19
CA GLN A 213 3.24 -3.80 10.98
C GLN A 213 4.19 -4.93 11.41
N LYS A 214 3.99 -5.52 12.59
CA LYS A 214 4.81 -6.65 13.06
C LYS A 214 4.63 -7.89 12.20
N THR A 215 3.39 -8.21 11.82
CA THR A 215 3.07 -9.40 10.99
C THR A 215 3.76 -9.31 9.63
N TYR A 216 3.67 -8.15 8.99
CA TYR A 216 4.32 -7.90 7.71
C TYR A 216 5.85 -7.95 7.82
N ASP A 217 6.43 -7.24 8.79
CA ASP A 217 7.89 -7.18 8.97
C ASP A 217 8.50 -8.57 9.28
N ASN A 218 7.86 -9.33 10.17
CA ASN A 218 8.29 -10.69 10.49
C ASN A 218 8.24 -11.60 9.26
N LYS A 219 7.21 -11.46 8.43
CA LYS A 219 7.08 -12.24 7.20
C LYS A 219 8.13 -11.83 6.17
N LEU A 220 8.37 -10.54 5.98
CA LEU A 220 9.40 -10.02 5.10
C LEU A 220 10.80 -10.51 5.52
N LYS A 221 11.10 -10.42 6.82
CA LYS A 221 12.34 -10.94 7.41
C LYS A 221 12.54 -12.41 7.10
N LEU A 222 11.49 -13.22 7.31
CA LEU A 222 11.52 -14.65 7.06
C LEU A 222 11.82 -14.98 5.59
N TYR A 223 11.24 -14.23 4.66
CA TYR A 223 11.54 -14.37 3.22
C TYR A 223 13.01 -14.09 2.93
N PHE A 224 13.55 -13.01 3.49
CA PHE A 224 14.96 -12.66 3.30
C PHE A 224 15.94 -13.68 3.89
N GLU A 225 15.71 -14.13 5.13
CA GLU A 225 16.60 -15.07 5.82
C GLU A 225 16.62 -16.46 5.18
N ASN A 226 15.62 -16.79 4.35
CA ASN A 226 15.52 -18.09 3.66
C ASN A 226 15.64 -17.94 2.14
N GLU A 227 16.08 -16.78 1.64
CA GLU A 227 16.33 -16.53 0.20
C GLU A 227 15.08 -16.71 -0.70
N TYR A 228 13.89 -16.46 -0.18
CA TYR A 228 12.67 -16.43 -0.99
C TYR A 228 12.56 -15.10 -1.74
N LEU A 229 12.28 -15.16 -3.04
CA LEU A 229 12.11 -13.97 -3.86
C LEU A 229 10.94 -13.11 -3.36
N VAL A 230 11.26 -11.88 -2.98
CA VAL A 230 10.30 -10.79 -2.74
C VAL A 230 10.22 -9.97 -4.03
N LYS A 231 9.38 -10.39 -4.97
CA LYS A 231 9.26 -9.69 -6.26
C LYS A 231 8.75 -8.24 -6.05
N ASP A 232 7.67 -8.09 -5.29
CA ASP A 232 7.13 -6.82 -4.82
C ASP A 232 6.39 -7.05 -3.49
N ASP A 233 5.85 -5.98 -2.90
CA ASP A 233 5.11 -6.01 -1.65
C ASP A 233 3.92 -6.96 -1.68
N GLN A 234 3.32 -7.17 -2.86
CA GLN A 234 2.13 -8.02 -3.03
C GLN A 234 2.39 -9.48 -2.68
N ILE A 235 3.63 -9.97 -2.82
CA ILE A 235 3.99 -11.34 -2.40
C ILE A 235 3.85 -11.50 -0.88
N ILE A 236 4.39 -10.55 -0.13
CA ILE A 236 4.33 -10.57 1.34
C ILE A 236 2.90 -10.30 1.82
N ILE A 237 2.20 -9.34 1.20
CA ILE A 237 0.80 -9.05 1.51
C ILE A 237 -0.06 -10.30 1.28
N ALA A 238 0.08 -10.97 0.14
CA ALA A 238 -0.68 -12.18 -0.15
C ALA A 238 -0.41 -13.30 0.87
N ASP A 239 0.85 -13.58 1.21
CA ASP A 239 1.17 -14.58 2.24
C ASP A 239 0.50 -14.22 3.57
N CYS A 240 0.71 -12.99 4.05
CA CYS A 240 0.14 -12.54 5.32
C CYS A 240 -1.40 -12.61 5.35
N VAL A 241 -2.06 -12.13 4.28
CA VAL A 241 -3.52 -12.10 4.16
C VAL A 241 -4.09 -13.51 4.14
N PHE A 242 -3.57 -14.37 3.26
CA PHE A 242 -4.11 -15.72 3.08
C PHE A 242 -3.75 -16.67 4.21
N SER A 243 -2.69 -16.38 4.98
CA SER A 243 -2.36 -17.10 6.22
C SER A 243 -3.22 -16.66 7.41
N ASN A 244 -3.85 -15.48 7.38
CA ASN A 244 -4.58 -14.90 8.51
C ASN A 244 -5.94 -14.30 8.09
N LEU A 245 -6.69 -14.98 7.23
CA LEU A 245 -7.93 -14.47 6.63
C LEU A 245 -8.97 -13.93 7.64
N SER A 246 -8.97 -14.44 8.88
CA SER A 246 -9.82 -13.95 9.98
C SER A 246 -9.59 -12.48 10.34
N ASP A 247 -8.43 -11.92 10.03
CA ASP A 247 -8.06 -10.54 10.37
C ASP A 247 -8.29 -9.55 9.23
N PHE A 248 -8.60 -10.06 8.04
CA PHE A 248 -8.77 -9.26 6.83
C PHE A 248 -10.22 -9.23 6.35
N CYS A 249 -10.56 -8.14 5.66
CA CYS A 249 -11.74 -8.03 4.81
C CYS A 249 -11.26 -7.79 3.38
N LEU A 250 -11.60 -8.71 2.47
CA LEU A 250 -11.22 -8.63 1.07
C LEU A 250 -12.38 -8.09 0.25
N CYS A 251 -12.26 -6.84 -0.18
CA CYS A 251 -13.23 -6.18 -1.03
C CYS A 251 -13.02 -6.62 -2.49
N LYS A 252 -14.12 -6.86 -3.22
CA LYS A 252 -14.08 -7.21 -4.65
C LYS A 252 -14.93 -6.24 -5.44
N GLU A 253 -14.42 -5.84 -6.60
CA GLU A 253 -15.19 -5.12 -7.61
C GLU A 253 -16.05 -6.11 -8.40
N GLN A 254 -17.33 -5.80 -8.58
CA GLN A 254 -18.24 -6.62 -9.40
C GLN A 254 -18.47 -6.01 -10.78
N ASN A 255 -18.15 -4.73 -10.96
CA ASN A 255 -18.28 -4.05 -12.24
C ASN A 255 -17.04 -4.30 -13.13
N HIS A 256 -17.18 -5.20 -14.10
CA HIS A 256 -16.13 -5.54 -15.07
C HIS A 256 -15.65 -4.40 -15.97
N LYS A 257 -16.33 -3.24 -15.97
CA LYS A 257 -15.93 -2.06 -16.77
C LYS A 257 -14.94 -1.16 -16.04
N ILE A 258 -14.68 -1.40 -14.77
CA ILE A 258 -13.87 -0.53 -13.92
C ILE A 258 -12.65 -1.30 -13.44
N ASP A 259 -11.53 -0.60 -13.28
CA ASP A 259 -10.29 -1.20 -12.82
C ASP A 259 -10.37 -1.59 -11.33
N ASN A 260 -10.20 -2.89 -11.07
CA ASN A 260 -10.24 -3.50 -9.73
C ASN A 260 -9.12 -2.98 -8.81
N TRP A 261 -7.99 -2.53 -9.38
CA TRP A 261 -6.86 -1.99 -8.60
C TRP A 261 -7.24 -0.72 -7.84
N PHE A 262 -8.22 0.03 -8.35
CA PHE A 262 -8.69 1.31 -7.80
C PHE A 262 -10.03 1.20 -7.06
N LEU A 263 -10.43 0.00 -6.63
CA LEU A 263 -11.70 -0.29 -5.95
C LEU A 263 -12.05 0.67 -4.82
N PHE A 264 -11.08 1.11 -4.02
CA PHE A 264 -11.37 1.96 -2.86
C PHE A 264 -11.80 3.39 -3.20
N GLN A 265 -11.60 3.83 -4.44
CA GLN A 265 -12.24 5.06 -4.94
C GLN A 265 -13.77 4.95 -4.85
N ARG A 266 -14.34 3.76 -5.06
CA ARG A 266 -15.80 3.53 -5.07
C ARG A 266 -16.30 2.92 -3.78
N TYR A 267 -15.52 2.01 -3.20
CA TYR A 267 -15.90 1.31 -1.96
C TYR A 267 -16.08 2.27 -0.79
N LEU A 268 -15.31 3.37 -0.75
CA LEU A 268 -15.39 4.40 0.29
C LEU A 268 -16.13 5.67 -0.16
N SER A 269 -16.73 5.70 -1.35
CA SER A 269 -17.58 6.82 -1.81
C SER A 269 -19.02 6.72 -1.30
#